data_AF-A0A7C8M5P7-F1
#
_entry.id   AF-A0A7C8M5P7-F1
#
_cell.length_a   1.000
_cell.length_b   1.000
_cell.length_c   1.000
_cell.angle_alpha   90.00
_cell.angle_beta   90.00
_cell.angle_gamma   90.00
#
_symmetry.space_group_name_H-M   'P 1'
#
loop_
_entity.id
_entity.type
_entity.pdbx_description
1 polymer ?
#
loop_
_entity_poly.entity_id
_entity_poly.type
_entity_poly.pdbx_seq_one_letter_code
_entity_poly.pdbx_strand_id
1 'polypeptide(L)'
;MPLQSCTIPEVDRALSPYINTRDDTLKIRRTLSKYLTANIRPVNTTTQNQHLNQECPHSYSAVNTAPPGLKDTRLRYLQALRARLQAQARHRELQSSLQELQEHHIQETSGQSESEYDNEVTRNYVSLLRQRRRFAELQVIQESLEKLLNADPPVGLKDPKARVKDAIGEQPDLPAERLEQLSRGQDDQTWIFKLKKEVLEAKAGMDRANSDRVEARNQRQGIPSLSKQIHALNCARSEIVEWVEGELAKMNEESEFLEDASPIKGTTANTTTTQTALSEDDMRQSYNQYTACRAALVEAHGLIAQPAARNSKTSNDASGNKPDLVDSKDPLASEKPITDILPHLPCLARTAGNERSLLQQTVYMQAQISSANEEITDALLRLSGESHLLPSGSKGVEAWGKTAAETEANTERVVKGNLQESRHEVSTINTIVDLCSLQSKVLSSM
;
A
#
# COMPACT_ATOMS: atom_id res chain seq x y z
N MET A 1 55.55 -40.25 -18.86
CA MET A 1 55.29 -40.08 -20.30
C MET A 1 54.92 -38.63 -20.52
N PRO A 2 55.78 -37.79 -21.11
CA PRO A 2 55.43 -36.39 -21.36
C PRO A 2 54.45 -36.33 -22.54
N LEU A 3 53.33 -35.64 -22.34
CA LEU A 3 52.29 -35.43 -23.33
C LEU A 3 52.80 -34.47 -24.40
N GLN A 4 52.65 -34.88 -25.66
CA GLN A 4 52.85 -34.02 -26.83
C GLN A 4 51.96 -32.78 -26.69
N SER A 5 52.59 -31.60 -26.68
CA SER A 5 51.92 -30.30 -26.70
C SER A 5 51.14 -30.13 -28.01
N CYS A 6 49.82 -29.96 -27.90
CA CYS A 6 48.97 -29.62 -29.04
C CYS A 6 49.41 -28.30 -29.70
N THR A 7 49.33 -28.23 -31.02
CA THR A 7 49.90 -27.19 -31.89
C THR A 7 49.17 -25.85 -31.88
N ILE A 8 48.21 -25.62 -30.97
CA ILE A 8 47.47 -24.35 -30.86
C ILE A 8 47.31 -23.99 -29.36
N PRO A 9 48.14 -23.06 -28.83
CA PRO A 9 48.16 -22.73 -27.39
C PRO A 9 46.87 -22.05 -26.91
N GLU A 10 46.11 -21.46 -27.81
CA GLU A 10 44.84 -20.79 -27.52
C GLU A 10 43.73 -21.81 -27.17
N VAL A 11 43.73 -22.95 -27.87
CA VAL A 11 42.82 -24.07 -27.60
C VAL A 11 43.21 -24.77 -26.31
N ASP A 12 44.50 -24.96 -26.05
CA ASP A 12 44.98 -25.55 -24.79
C ASP A 12 44.65 -24.65 -23.60
N ARG A 13 44.77 -23.31 -23.74
CA ARG A 13 44.34 -22.35 -22.72
C ARG A 13 42.82 -22.40 -22.48
N ALA A 14 42.02 -22.50 -23.54
CA ALA A 14 40.56 -22.60 -23.42
C ALA A 14 40.08 -23.92 -22.80
N LEU A 15 40.79 -25.02 -23.07
CA LEU A 15 40.46 -26.36 -22.57
C LEU A 15 41.14 -26.68 -21.22
N SER A 16 42.17 -25.94 -20.82
CA SER A 16 42.87 -26.08 -19.53
C SER A 16 41.94 -26.15 -18.30
N PRO A 17 40.78 -25.45 -18.22
CA PRO A 17 39.88 -25.57 -17.08
C PRO A 17 39.04 -26.87 -17.08
N TYR A 18 39.04 -27.59 -18.20
CA TYR A 18 38.26 -28.81 -18.45
C TYR A 18 39.14 -30.07 -18.55
N ILE A 19 40.44 -29.92 -18.79
CA ILE A 19 41.43 -30.99 -18.74
C ILE A 19 41.81 -31.26 -17.28
N ASN A 20 41.33 -32.37 -16.73
CA ASN A 20 41.61 -32.78 -15.36
C ASN A 20 42.77 -33.79 -15.32
N THR A 21 43.56 -33.76 -14.25
CA THR A 21 44.61 -34.77 -14.02
C THR A 21 43.98 -36.15 -13.78
N ARG A 22 44.77 -37.23 -13.96
CA ARG A 22 44.29 -38.61 -13.73
C ARG A 22 43.79 -38.80 -12.29
N ASP A 23 44.42 -38.17 -11.32
CA ASP A 23 43.99 -38.25 -9.92
C ASP A 23 42.72 -37.44 -9.67
N ASP A 24 42.57 -36.27 -10.29
CA ASP A 24 41.35 -35.47 -10.18
C ASP A 24 40.15 -36.16 -10.83
N THR A 25 40.34 -36.80 -12.00
CA THR A 25 39.28 -37.59 -12.63
C THR A 25 38.85 -38.78 -11.77
N LEU A 26 39.79 -39.46 -11.09
CA LEU A 26 39.46 -40.53 -10.14
C LEU A 26 38.74 -39.99 -8.90
N LYS A 27 39.13 -38.83 -8.37
CA LYS A 27 38.43 -38.16 -7.26
C LYS A 27 37.01 -37.78 -7.67
N ILE A 28 36.84 -37.12 -8.81
CA ILE A 28 35.53 -36.72 -9.38
C ILE A 28 34.65 -37.95 -9.58
N ARG A 29 35.20 -39.05 -10.14
CA ARG A 29 34.44 -40.29 -10.34
C ARG A 29 33.98 -40.87 -8.99
N ARG A 30 34.86 -40.90 -7.98
CA ARG A 30 34.50 -41.37 -6.62
C ARG A 30 33.44 -40.48 -5.96
N THR A 31 33.54 -39.15 -6.06
CA THR A 31 32.51 -38.25 -5.52
C THR A 31 31.19 -38.40 -6.25
N LEU A 32 31.18 -38.45 -7.58
CA LEU A 32 29.96 -38.68 -8.36
C LEU A 32 29.32 -40.04 -8.05
N SER A 33 30.11 -41.11 -7.95
CA SER A 33 29.60 -42.42 -7.54
C SER A 33 28.98 -42.38 -6.14
N LYS A 34 29.58 -41.66 -5.18
CA LYS A 34 29.00 -41.44 -3.84
C LYS A 34 27.70 -40.62 -3.89
N TYR A 35 27.65 -39.56 -4.70
CA TYR A 35 26.45 -38.73 -4.88
C TYR A 35 25.30 -39.50 -5.52
N LEU A 36 25.60 -40.27 -6.56
CA LEU A 36 24.60 -41.10 -7.22
C LEU A 36 24.11 -42.20 -6.28
N THR A 37 24.99 -42.93 -5.61
CA THR A 37 24.57 -43.96 -4.63
C THR A 37 23.79 -43.39 -3.44
N ALA A 38 24.09 -42.16 -2.99
CA ALA A 38 23.31 -41.47 -1.96
C ALA A 38 21.90 -41.08 -2.43
N ASN A 39 21.73 -40.67 -3.69
CA ASN A 39 20.43 -40.31 -4.27
C ASN A 39 19.63 -41.52 -4.78
N ILE A 40 20.30 -42.65 -5.05
CA ILE A 40 19.69 -43.92 -5.50
C ILE A 40 19.24 -44.79 -4.33
N ARG A 41 19.64 -44.49 -3.07
CA ARG A 41 19.20 -45.29 -1.92
C ARG A 41 17.71 -45.03 -1.64
N PRO A 42 16.81 -46.00 -1.86
CA PRO A 42 15.38 -45.80 -1.68
C PRO A 42 15.07 -45.73 -0.18
N VAL A 43 14.63 -44.57 0.30
CA VAL A 43 14.20 -44.38 1.70
C VAL A 43 12.70 -44.65 1.88
N ASN A 44 11.91 -44.69 0.80
CA ASN A 44 10.48 -44.98 0.87
C ASN A 44 9.95 -45.78 -0.33
N THR A 45 8.95 -46.63 -0.10
CA THR A 45 8.26 -47.48 -1.10
C THR A 45 7.61 -46.67 -2.24
N THR A 46 7.37 -45.38 -2.06
CA THR A 46 6.88 -44.44 -3.08
C THR A 46 7.94 -44.03 -4.11
N THR A 47 9.23 -44.30 -3.84
CA THR A 47 10.37 -43.90 -4.71
C THR A 47 10.92 -45.03 -5.59
N GLN A 48 10.22 -46.16 -5.66
CA GLN A 48 10.67 -47.36 -6.39
C GLN A 48 10.77 -47.16 -7.93
N ASN A 49 10.11 -46.11 -8.47
CA ASN A 49 10.14 -45.74 -9.88
C ASN A 49 11.15 -44.62 -10.20
N GLN A 50 12.38 -44.72 -9.67
CA GLN A 50 13.44 -43.73 -9.93
C GLN A 50 14.06 -43.84 -11.35
N HIS A 51 13.90 -44.97 -12.05
CA HIS A 51 14.42 -45.12 -13.42
C HIS A 51 13.69 -44.21 -14.44
N LEU A 52 12.38 -44.00 -14.28
CA LEU A 52 11.58 -43.11 -15.14
C LEU A 52 11.76 -41.62 -14.79
N ASN A 53 12.11 -41.29 -13.55
CA ASN A 53 12.36 -39.91 -13.12
C ASN A 53 13.70 -39.35 -13.64
N GLN A 54 14.57 -40.18 -14.22
CA GLN A 54 15.87 -39.76 -14.78
C GLN A 54 15.81 -39.41 -16.27
N GLU A 55 14.85 -39.92 -17.03
CA GLU A 55 14.61 -39.47 -18.40
C GLU A 55 13.98 -38.06 -18.44
N CYS A 56 13.39 -37.63 -17.33
CA CYS A 56 12.62 -36.40 -17.21
C CYS A 56 12.58 -35.93 -15.73
N PRO A 57 13.52 -35.08 -15.28
CA PRO A 57 13.62 -34.68 -13.88
C PRO A 57 12.50 -33.69 -13.51
N HIS A 58 11.31 -34.21 -13.22
CA HIS A 58 10.16 -33.43 -12.75
C HIS A 58 10.04 -33.39 -11.22
N SER A 59 10.92 -34.09 -10.50
CA SER A 59 10.92 -34.11 -9.03
C SER A 59 12.07 -33.29 -8.44
N TYR A 60 11.69 -32.09 -7.99
CA TYR A 60 12.45 -30.96 -7.47
C TYR A 60 13.31 -31.20 -6.21
N SER A 61 13.58 -32.44 -5.82
CA SER A 61 14.22 -32.76 -4.53
C SER A 61 15.77 -32.73 -4.59
N ALA A 62 16.37 -32.87 -5.78
CA ALA A 62 17.82 -32.94 -5.94
C ALA A 62 18.56 -31.60 -5.77
N VAL A 63 17.85 -30.48 -5.58
CA VAL A 63 18.44 -29.13 -5.55
C VAL A 63 18.86 -28.69 -4.14
N ASN A 64 18.47 -29.41 -3.08
CA ASN A 64 18.70 -28.97 -1.71
C ASN A 64 20.09 -29.30 -1.16
N THR A 65 20.81 -30.25 -1.73
CA THR A 65 22.20 -30.54 -1.34
C THR A 65 23.17 -29.89 -2.30
N ALA A 66 23.83 -28.80 -1.89
CA ALA A 66 24.95 -28.24 -2.63
C ALA A 66 26.07 -29.29 -2.75
N PRO A 67 26.42 -29.78 -3.95
CA PRO A 67 27.48 -30.77 -4.07
C PRO A 67 28.84 -30.09 -3.76
N PRO A 68 29.64 -30.62 -2.82
CA PRO A 68 30.97 -30.14 -2.52
C PRO A 68 31.87 -30.39 -3.72
N GLY A 69 32.53 -29.32 -4.18
CA GLY A 69 33.48 -29.35 -5.30
C GLY A 69 33.00 -28.70 -6.60
N LEU A 70 31.81 -28.08 -6.64
CA LEU A 70 31.43 -27.25 -7.78
C LEU A 70 32.18 -25.90 -7.77
N LYS A 71 32.82 -25.59 -8.90
CA LYS A 71 33.47 -24.28 -9.14
C LYS A 71 32.45 -23.14 -9.01
N ASP A 72 32.87 -21.98 -8.52
CA ASP A 72 32.02 -20.84 -8.14
C ASP A 72 31.03 -20.38 -9.22
N THR A 73 31.39 -20.48 -10.50
CA THR A 73 30.49 -20.12 -11.61
C THR A 73 29.27 -21.03 -11.70
N ARG A 74 29.47 -22.34 -11.48
CA ARG A 74 28.38 -23.32 -11.47
C ARG A 74 27.54 -23.21 -10.20
N LEU A 75 28.14 -22.85 -9.07
CA LEU A 75 27.39 -22.54 -7.84
C LEU A 75 26.49 -21.32 -8.02
N ARG A 76 26.99 -20.24 -8.63
CA ARG A 76 26.18 -19.05 -8.97
C ARG A 76 25.04 -19.39 -9.91
N TYR A 77 25.28 -20.24 -10.91
CA TYR A 77 24.22 -20.71 -11.81
C TYR A 77 23.14 -21.52 -11.08
N LEU A 78 23.53 -22.43 -10.18
CA LEU A 78 22.58 -23.16 -9.35
C LEU A 78 21.79 -22.24 -8.41
N GLN A 79 22.44 -21.22 -7.84
CA GLN A 79 21.77 -20.21 -7.03
C GLN A 79 20.77 -19.38 -7.86
N ALA A 80 21.14 -18.99 -9.09
CA ALA A 80 20.26 -18.29 -10.01
C ALA A 80 19.05 -19.15 -10.41
N LEU A 81 19.25 -20.45 -10.64
CA LEU A 81 18.16 -21.39 -10.90
C LEU A 81 17.22 -21.51 -9.70
N ARG A 82 17.75 -21.61 -8.47
CA ARG A 82 16.93 -21.62 -7.25
C ARG A 82 16.12 -20.34 -7.11
N ALA A 83 16.74 -19.17 -7.31
CA ALA A 83 16.08 -17.88 -7.25
C ALA A 83 14.97 -17.77 -8.31
N ARG A 84 15.22 -18.23 -9.53
CA ARG A 84 14.21 -18.28 -10.60
C ARG A 84 13.03 -19.18 -10.23
N LEU A 85 13.29 -20.36 -9.68
CA LEU A 85 12.22 -21.27 -9.26
C LEU A 85 11.39 -20.68 -8.13
N GLN A 86 12.02 -20.03 -7.16
CA GLN A 86 11.33 -19.32 -6.08
C GLN A 86 10.49 -18.16 -6.61
N ALA A 87 11.02 -17.38 -7.57
CA ALA A 87 10.28 -16.31 -8.21
C ALA A 87 9.08 -16.84 -9.01
N GLN A 88 9.24 -17.96 -9.72
CA GLN A 88 8.12 -18.61 -10.43
C GLN A 88 7.06 -19.15 -9.48
N ALA A 89 7.45 -19.69 -8.31
CA ALA A 89 6.49 -20.12 -7.30
C ALA A 89 5.67 -18.94 -6.76
N ARG A 90 6.34 -17.83 -6.39
CA ARG A 90 5.69 -16.59 -5.94
C ARG A 90 4.79 -16.00 -7.02
N HIS A 91 5.22 -15.99 -8.27
CA HIS A 91 4.38 -15.52 -9.38
C HIS A 91 3.11 -16.36 -9.52
N ARG A 92 3.20 -17.69 -9.41
CA ARG A 92 2.01 -18.55 -9.46
C ARG A 92 1.08 -18.31 -8.29
N GLU A 93 1.62 -18.11 -7.09
CA GLU A 93 0.86 -17.77 -5.88
C GLU A 93 0.14 -16.43 -6.02
N LEU A 94 0.83 -15.40 -6.52
CA LEU A 94 0.22 -14.10 -6.81
C LEU A 94 -0.83 -14.20 -7.92
N GLN A 95 -0.58 -15.01 -8.94
CA GLN A 95 -1.52 -15.23 -10.02
C GLN A 95 -2.78 -15.94 -9.52
N SER A 96 -2.65 -16.93 -8.62
CA SER A 96 -3.81 -17.55 -7.97
C SER A 96 -4.55 -16.57 -7.06
N SER A 97 -3.85 -15.73 -6.29
CA SER A 97 -4.52 -14.74 -5.43
C SER A 97 -5.26 -13.67 -6.23
N LEU A 98 -4.70 -13.25 -7.39
CA LEU A 98 -5.38 -12.34 -8.30
C LEU A 98 -6.61 -12.98 -8.93
N GLN A 99 -6.51 -14.26 -9.30
CA GLN A 99 -7.64 -15.00 -9.83
C GLN A 99 -8.74 -15.17 -8.77
N GLU A 100 -8.40 -15.49 -7.53
CA GLU A 100 -9.35 -15.56 -6.41
C GLU A 100 -10.06 -14.22 -6.17
N LEU A 101 -9.32 -13.11 -6.23
CA LEU A 101 -9.87 -11.76 -6.04
C LEU A 101 -10.78 -11.35 -7.20
N GLN A 102 -10.40 -11.73 -8.42
CA GLN A 102 -11.23 -11.53 -9.61
C GLN A 102 -12.50 -12.38 -9.55
N GLU A 103 -12.41 -13.63 -9.11
CA GLU A 103 -13.56 -14.52 -8.93
C GLU A 103 -14.50 -14.00 -7.84
N HIS A 104 -13.97 -13.47 -6.72
CA HIS A 104 -14.75 -12.81 -5.68
C HIS A 104 -15.49 -11.58 -6.22
N HIS A 105 -14.80 -10.74 -7.00
CA HIS A 105 -15.39 -9.56 -7.62
C HIS A 105 -16.48 -9.93 -8.63
N ILE A 106 -16.30 -10.98 -9.44
CA ILE A 106 -17.32 -11.45 -10.41
C ILE A 106 -18.53 -12.05 -9.69
N GLN A 107 -18.32 -12.78 -8.58
CA GLN A 107 -19.43 -13.33 -7.79
C GLN A 107 -20.23 -12.22 -7.08
N GLU A 108 -19.57 -11.21 -6.51
CA GLU A 108 -20.24 -10.03 -5.91
C GLU A 108 -20.96 -9.17 -6.97
N THR A 109 -20.35 -8.94 -8.14
CA THR A 109 -20.94 -8.11 -9.21
C THR A 109 -22.08 -8.79 -9.97
N SER A 110 -22.20 -10.13 -9.93
CA SER A 110 -23.32 -10.84 -10.54
C SER A 110 -24.68 -10.56 -9.86
N GLY A 111 -24.68 -9.91 -8.69
CA GLY A 111 -25.88 -9.56 -7.94
C GLY A 111 -26.38 -8.12 -8.09
N GLN A 112 -25.62 -7.17 -8.66
CA GLN A 112 -25.95 -5.75 -8.51
C GLN A 112 -25.72 -4.91 -9.78
N SER A 113 -26.76 -4.18 -10.16
CA SER A 113 -26.76 -3.01 -11.05
C SER A 113 -25.93 -1.81 -10.54
N GLU A 114 -25.04 -2.01 -9.57
CA GLU A 114 -24.25 -0.95 -8.89
C GLU A 114 -22.89 -0.69 -9.58
N SER A 115 -22.42 -1.57 -10.48
CA SER A 115 -21.13 -1.39 -11.14
C SER A 115 -21.08 -0.20 -12.11
N GLU A 116 -22.20 0.16 -12.74
CA GLU A 116 -22.28 1.40 -13.56
C GLU A 116 -22.30 2.64 -12.66
N TYR A 117 -22.95 2.56 -11.49
CA TYR A 117 -23.01 3.65 -10.51
C TYR A 117 -21.61 3.96 -9.95
N ASP A 118 -20.82 2.95 -9.58
CA ASP A 118 -19.46 3.15 -9.08
C ASP A 118 -18.51 3.72 -10.14
N ASN A 119 -18.64 3.32 -11.40
CA ASN A 119 -17.86 3.89 -12.49
C ASN A 119 -18.23 5.36 -12.77
N GLU A 120 -19.50 5.73 -12.61
CA GLU A 120 -19.95 7.10 -12.77
C GLU A 120 -19.53 7.98 -11.57
N VAL A 121 -19.63 7.47 -10.34
CA VAL A 121 -19.17 8.13 -9.11
C VAL A 121 -17.65 8.36 -9.15
N THR A 122 -16.86 7.37 -9.56
CA THR A 122 -15.40 7.54 -9.69
C THR A 122 -15.02 8.53 -10.80
N ARG A 123 -15.71 8.53 -11.95
CA ARG A 123 -15.49 9.55 -13.00
C ARG A 123 -15.85 10.94 -12.51
N ASN A 124 -16.95 11.09 -11.78
CA ASN A 124 -17.37 12.36 -11.18
C ASN A 124 -16.38 12.82 -10.10
N TYR A 125 -15.81 11.90 -9.33
CA TYR A 125 -14.78 12.22 -8.35
C TYR A 125 -13.47 12.69 -9.02
N VAL A 126 -13.04 12.04 -10.09
CA VAL A 126 -11.84 12.45 -10.84
C VAL A 126 -12.04 13.81 -11.51
N SER A 127 -13.23 14.09 -12.07
CA SER A 127 -13.53 15.39 -12.66
C SER A 127 -13.52 16.49 -11.59
N LEU A 128 -14.03 16.21 -10.39
CA LEU A 128 -14.00 17.11 -9.24
C LEU A 128 -12.57 17.38 -8.74
N LEU A 129 -11.71 16.37 -8.65
CA LEU A 129 -10.28 16.57 -8.32
C LEU A 129 -9.58 17.48 -9.33
N ARG A 130 -9.87 17.31 -10.63
CA ARG A 130 -9.32 18.18 -11.69
C ARG A 130 -9.81 19.62 -11.54
N GLN A 131 -11.09 19.82 -11.24
CA GLN A 131 -11.66 21.15 -10.99
C GLN A 131 -11.02 21.81 -9.77
N ARG A 132 -10.83 21.07 -8.67
CA ARG A 132 -10.16 21.59 -7.47
C ARG A 132 -8.71 21.98 -7.71
N ARG A 133 -7.97 21.18 -8.49
CA ARG A 133 -6.59 21.53 -8.88
C ARG A 133 -6.56 22.83 -9.68
N ARG A 134 -7.46 22.98 -10.66
CA ARG A 134 -7.60 24.25 -11.41
C ARG A 134 -8.01 25.42 -10.51
N PHE A 135 -8.89 25.19 -9.55
CA PHE A 135 -9.27 26.23 -8.58
C PHE A 135 -8.10 26.65 -7.70
N ALA A 136 -7.30 25.70 -7.19
CA ALA A 136 -6.10 26.01 -6.42
C ALA A 136 -5.06 26.76 -7.26
N GLU A 137 -4.87 26.39 -8.52
CA GLU A 137 -4.02 27.12 -9.48
C GLU A 137 -4.52 28.56 -9.67
N LEU A 138 -5.83 28.75 -9.88
CA LEU A 138 -6.44 30.07 -10.00
C LEU A 138 -6.34 30.89 -8.70
N GLN A 139 -6.47 30.26 -7.54
CA GLN A 139 -6.33 30.91 -6.25
C GLN A 139 -4.89 31.40 -6.04
N VAL A 140 -3.88 30.60 -6.40
CA VAL A 140 -2.47 31.04 -6.37
C VAL A 140 -2.26 32.23 -7.30
N ILE A 141 -2.85 32.21 -8.51
CA ILE A 141 -2.79 33.34 -9.44
C ILE A 141 -3.46 34.56 -8.82
N GLN A 142 -4.65 34.41 -8.24
CA GLN A 142 -5.38 35.51 -7.59
C GLN A 142 -4.59 36.08 -6.41
N GLU A 143 -4.05 35.25 -5.51
CA GLU A 143 -3.21 35.68 -4.39
C GLU A 143 -1.95 36.39 -4.88
N SER A 144 -1.35 35.95 -5.99
CA SER A 144 -0.20 36.64 -6.60
C SER A 144 -0.58 38.00 -7.19
N LEU A 145 -1.75 38.12 -7.81
CA LEU A 145 -2.27 39.38 -8.33
C LEU A 145 -2.65 40.33 -7.19
N GLU A 146 -3.26 39.84 -6.13
CA GLU A 146 -3.57 40.62 -4.92
C GLU A 146 -2.28 41.11 -4.25
N LYS A 147 -1.23 40.28 -4.17
CA LYS A 147 0.10 40.72 -3.70
C LYS A 147 0.72 41.81 -4.58
N LEU A 148 0.54 41.73 -5.91
CA LEU A 148 1.00 42.78 -6.83
C LEU A 148 0.19 44.07 -6.72
N LEU A 149 -1.12 43.97 -6.49
CA LEU A 149 -2.02 45.11 -6.31
C LEU A 149 -1.80 45.81 -4.97
N ASN A 150 -1.50 45.05 -3.91
CA ASN A 150 -1.22 45.56 -2.57
C ASN A 150 0.24 46.02 -2.39
N ALA A 151 1.10 45.85 -3.39
CA ALA A 151 2.45 46.41 -3.37
C ALA A 151 2.39 47.92 -3.66
N ASP A 152 2.64 48.74 -2.63
CA ASP A 152 2.69 50.21 -2.74
C ASP A 152 3.64 50.68 -3.85
N PRO A 153 3.40 51.86 -4.49
CA PRO A 153 4.30 52.42 -5.49
C PRO A 153 5.48 53.18 -4.83
N PRO A 154 6.74 52.70 -4.88
CA PRO A 154 7.87 53.54 -4.53
C PRO A 154 8.30 54.42 -5.72
N VAL A 155 8.64 55.65 -5.37
CA VAL A 155 9.20 56.70 -6.22
C VAL A 155 10.48 56.20 -6.90
N GLY A 156 10.41 55.93 -8.21
CA GLY A 156 11.58 55.71 -9.07
C GLY A 156 11.38 54.60 -10.11
N LEU A 157 11.77 54.87 -11.37
CA LEU A 157 11.71 53.92 -12.48
C LEU A 157 12.52 52.64 -12.18
N LYS A 158 11.86 51.60 -11.67
CA LYS A 158 12.37 50.23 -11.69
C LYS A 158 11.59 49.42 -12.73
N ASP A 159 12.32 48.63 -13.51
CA ASP A 159 11.80 47.69 -14.51
C ASP A 159 10.65 46.85 -13.90
N PRO A 160 9.46 46.77 -14.52
CA PRO A 160 8.33 46.01 -14.01
C PRO A 160 8.68 44.55 -13.67
N LYS A 161 9.68 43.95 -14.34
CA LYS A 161 10.14 42.59 -14.03
C LYS A 161 10.79 42.48 -12.65
N ALA A 162 11.52 43.50 -12.22
CA ALA A 162 12.11 43.55 -10.88
C ALA A 162 11.02 43.68 -9.80
N ARG A 163 9.92 44.39 -10.09
CA ARG A 163 8.77 44.53 -9.16
C ARG A 163 8.07 43.20 -8.90
N VAL A 164 7.84 42.43 -9.96
CA VAL A 164 7.20 41.11 -9.86
C VAL A 164 8.06 40.15 -9.05
N LYS A 165 9.38 40.19 -9.26
CA LYS A 165 10.35 39.38 -8.51
C LYS A 165 10.41 39.75 -7.02
N ASP A 166 10.34 41.04 -6.70
CA ASP A 166 10.36 41.53 -5.30
C ASP A 166 9.04 41.22 -4.55
N ALA A 167 7.88 41.22 -5.24
CA ALA A 167 6.57 41.02 -4.62
C ALA A 167 6.10 39.56 -4.55
N ILE A 168 6.43 38.73 -5.56
CA ILE A 168 5.98 37.34 -5.66
C ILE A 168 7.11 36.34 -5.36
N GLY A 169 8.38 36.78 -5.42
CA GLY A 169 9.56 35.92 -5.30
C GLY A 169 10.09 35.44 -6.65
N GLU A 170 11.22 34.72 -6.64
CA GLU A 170 11.72 34.05 -7.85
C GLU A 170 10.76 32.94 -8.26
N GLN A 171 10.19 33.07 -9.47
CA GLN A 171 9.45 31.99 -10.09
C GLN A 171 10.41 30.81 -10.27
N PRO A 172 10.02 29.58 -9.87
CA PRO A 172 10.84 28.41 -10.14
C PRO A 172 11.08 28.31 -11.65
N ASP A 173 12.33 28.05 -12.05
CA ASP A 173 12.68 27.87 -13.45
C ASP A 173 11.73 26.84 -14.06
N LEU A 174 10.95 27.29 -15.05
CA LEU A 174 10.09 26.40 -15.82
C LEU A 174 11.00 25.33 -16.44
N PRO A 175 10.60 24.05 -16.44
CA PRO A 175 11.33 23.03 -17.18
C PRO A 175 11.54 23.56 -18.61
N ALA A 176 12.78 23.58 -19.09
CA ALA A 176 13.17 24.22 -20.36
C ALA A 176 12.30 23.76 -21.55
N GLU A 177 11.75 22.54 -21.44
CA GLU A 177 10.84 21.92 -22.40
C GLU A 177 9.52 22.69 -22.61
N ARG A 178 8.97 23.33 -21.58
CA ARG A 178 7.73 24.12 -21.72
C ARG A 178 7.93 25.49 -22.34
N LEU A 179 9.08 26.12 -22.08
CA LEU A 179 9.39 27.42 -22.69
C LEU A 179 9.67 27.27 -24.19
N GLU A 180 10.30 26.17 -24.64
CA GLU A 180 10.45 25.88 -26.07
C GLU A 180 9.10 25.62 -26.78
N GLN A 181 8.13 25.02 -26.09
CA GLN A 181 6.78 24.78 -26.62
C GLN A 181 5.95 26.05 -26.71
N LEU A 182 6.11 27.01 -25.78
CA LEU A 182 5.39 28.29 -25.78
C LEU A 182 6.08 29.37 -26.64
N SER A 183 7.41 29.34 -26.79
CA SER A 183 8.17 30.31 -27.60
C SER A 183 8.26 29.93 -29.07
N ARG A 184 8.05 28.65 -29.42
CA ARG A 184 7.69 28.29 -30.78
C ARG A 184 6.25 28.73 -30.96
N GLY A 185 6.06 29.89 -31.60
CA GLY A 185 4.85 30.12 -32.39
C GLY A 185 4.74 28.94 -33.33
N GLN A 186 3.98 27.93 -32.92
CA GLN A 186 4.04 26.60 -33.48
C GLN A 186 3.27 26.66 -34.79
N ASP A 187 3.99 26.99 -35.86
CA ASP A 187 3.46 27.23 -37.20
C ASP A 187 2.34 26.23 -37.51
N ASP A 188 1.12 26.74 -37.68
CA ASP A 188 -0.07 25.97 -38.07
C ASP A 188 0.22 25.09 -39.29
N GLN A 189 1.16 25.52 -40.14
CA GLN A 189 1.63 24.73 -41.27
C GLN A 189 2.26 23.40 -40.87
N THR A 190 3.05 23.33 -39.81
CA THR A 190 3.67 22.09 -39.34
C THR A 190 2.62 21.08 -38.86
N TRP A 191 1.58 21.55 -38.18
CA TRP A 191 0.43 20.72 -37.80
C TRP A 191 -0.39 20.29 -39.01
N ILE A 192 -0.60 21.18 -39.99
CA ILE A 192 -1.24 20.83 -41.26
C ILE A 192 -0.40 19.80 -42.03
N PHE A 193 0.93 19.90 -42.02
CA PHE A 193 1.81 18.92 -42.67
C PHE A 193 1.80 17.58 -41.96
N LYS A 194 1.82 17.55 -40.62
CA LYS A 194 1.63 16.32 -39.83
C LYS A 194 0.28 15.70 -40.12
N LEU A 195 -0.80 16.48 -40.08
CA LEU A 195 -2.14 16.00 -40.39
C LEU A 195 -2.22 15.46 -41.82
N LYS A 196 -1.68 16.16 -42.82
CA LYS A 196 -1.63 15.69 -44.20
C LYS A 196 -0.83 14.39 -44.33
N LYS A 197 0.28 14.27 -43.60
CA LYS A 197 1.10 13.05 -43.56
C LYS A 197 0.30 11.89 -42.97
N GLU A 198 -0.28 12.07 -41.79
CA GLU A 198 -1.11 11.06 -41.11
C GLU A 198 -2.31 10.65 -41.97
N VAL A 199 -2.99 11.61 -42.61
CA VAL A 199 -4.12 11.32 -43.52
C VAL A 199 -3.65 10.51 -44.74
N LEU A 200 -2.47 10.80 -45.29
CA LEU A 200 -1.91 10.02 -46.40
C LEU A 200 -1.47 8.62 -45.96
N GLU A 201 -0.88 8.48 -44.77
CA GLU A 201 -0.49 7.19 -44.20
C GLU A 201 -1.72 6.34 -43.87
N ALA A 202 -2.76 6.92 -43.26
CA ALA A 202 -4.04 6.27 -43.01
C ALA A 202 -4.74 5.85 -44.30
N LYS A 203 -4.73 6.71 -45.32
CA LYS A 203 -5.29 6.38 -46.65
C LYS A 203 -4.50 5.24 -47.32
N ALA A 204 -3.17 5.29 -47.29
CA ALA A 204 -2.34 4.22 -47.84
C ALA A 204 -2.54 2.89 -47.10
N GLY A 205 -2.71 2.94 -45.77
CA GLY A 205 -3.05 1.78 -44.94
C GLY A 205 -4.42 1.20 -45.31
N MET A 206 -5.44 2.06 -45.47
CA MET A 206 -6.78 1.64 -45.91
C MET A 206 -6.76 1.02 -47.32
N ASP A 207 -6.01 1.60 -48.25
CA ASP A 207 -5.90 1.10 -49.63
C ASP A 207 -5.20 -0.27 -49.65
N ARG A 208 -4.15 -0.48 -48.84
CA ARG A 208 -3.49 -1.79 -48.65
C ARG A 208 -4.45 -2.82 -48.04
N ALA A 209 -5.16 -2.46 -46.98
CA ALA A 209 -6.15 -3.36 -46.39
C ALA A 209 -7.27 -3.72 -47.38
N ASN A 210 -7.68 -2.78 -48.24
CA ASN A 210 -8.66 -3.03 -49.29
C ASN A 210 -8.10 -3.94 -50.40
N SER A 211 -6.85 -3.77 -50.84
CA SER A 211 -6.24 -4.69 -51.80
C SER A 211 -6.15 -6.10 -51.24
N ASP A 212 -5.73 -6.25 -49.98
CA ASP A 212 -5.58 -7.54 -49.32
C ASP A 212 -6.95 -8.24 -49.16
N ARG A 213 -8.01 -7.48 -48.87
CA ARG A 213 -9.39 -7.99 -48.83
C ARG A 213 -9.87 -8.47 -50.20
N VAL A 214 -9.52 -7.76 -51.27
CA VAL A 214 -9.88 -8.16 -52.65
C VAL A 214 -9.11 -9.41 -53.06
N GLU A 215 -7.81 -9.48 -52.77
CA GLU A 215 -6.98 -10.66 -53.01
C GLU A 215 -7.48 -11.88 -52.24
N ALA A 216 -7.79 -11.72 -50.95
CA ALA A 216 -8.37 -12.78 -50.13
C ALA A 216 -9.75 -13.24 -50.65
N ARG A 217 -10.55 -12.34 -51.21
CA ARG A 217 -11.85 -12.69 -51.82
C ARG A 217 -11.67 -13.46 -53.13
N ASN A 218 -10.66 -13.13 -53.92
CA ASN A 218 -10.35 -13.81 -55.18
C ASN A 218 -9.73 -15.20 -54.96
N GLN A 219 -9.01 -15.40 -53.85
CA GLN A 219 -8.39 -16.68 -53.47
C GLN A 219 -9.37 -17.68 -52.83
N ARG A 220 -10.62 -17.29 -52.53
CA ARG A 220 -11.67 -18.14 -51.92
C ARG A 220 -12.36 -19.11 -52.90
N GLN A 221 -11.61 -19.73 -53.80
CA GLN A 221 -12.14 -20.83 -54.64
C GLN A 221 -11.62 -22.18 -54.12
N GLY A 222 -12.32 -22.74 -53.12
CA GLY A 222 -12.07 -24.09 -52.63
C GLY A 222 -12.28 -24.28 -51.12
N ILE A 223 -12.58 -25.51 -50.70
CA ILE A 223 -12.70 -25.88 -49.28
C ILE A 223 -11.30 -25.85 -48.65
N PRO A 224 -11.04 -25.02 -47.63
CA PRO A 224 -9.70 -24.89 -47.06
C PRO A 224 -9.36 -26.11 -46.20
N SER A 225 -8.17 -26.68 -46.39
CA SER A 225 -7.64 -27.76 -45.56
C SER A 225 -7.47 -27.29 -44.09
N LEU A 226 -7.65 -28.21 -43.13
CA LEU A 226 -7.54 -27.92 -41.71
C LEU A 226 -6.22 -27.23 -41.33
N SER A 227 -5.11 -27.63 -41.97
CA SER A 227 -3.80 -26.99 -41.78
C SER A 227 -3.76 -25.52 -42.18
N LYS A 228 -4.44 -25.15 -43.27
CA LYS A 228 -4.57 -23.75 -43.72
C LYS A 228 -5.46 -22.94 -42.79
N GLN A 229 -6.50 -23.56 -42.21
CA GLN A 229 -7.37 -22.91 -41.22
C GLN A 229 -6.61 -22.63 -39.92
N ILE A 230 -5.84 -23.59 -39.41
CA ILE A 230 -5.02 -23.42 -38.20
C ILE A 230 -3.96 -22.33 -38.44
N HIS A 231 -3.31 -22.34 -39.60
CA HIS A 231 -2.35 -21.30 -39.96
C HIS A 231 -3.00 -19.92 -40.05
N ALA A 232 -4.16 -19.80 -40.70
CA ALA A 232 -4.90 -18.53 -40.77
C ALA A 232 -5.34 -18.02 -39.39
N LEU A 233 -5.76 -18.91 -38.49
CA LEU A 233 -6.09 -18.56 -37.12
C LEU A 233 -4.86 -18.10 -36.31
N ASN A 234 -3.70 -18.74 -36.52
CA ASN A 234 -2.45 -18.30 -35.91
C ASN A 234 -2.01 -16.92 -36.43
N CYS A 235 -2.16 -16.66 -37.73
CA CYS A 235 -1.89 -15.35 -38.32
C CYS A 235 -2.85 -14.27 -37.80
N ALA A 236 -4.15 -14.58 -37.72
CA ALA A 236 -5.14 -13.66 -37.15
C ALA A 236 -4.84 -13.36 -35.68
N ARG A 237 -4.42 -14.38 -34.92
CA ARG A 237 -3.99 -14.20 -33.53
C ARG A 237 -2.75 -13.29 -33.44
N SER A 238 -1.72 -13.50 -34.25
CA SER A 238 -0.53 -12.65 -34.23
C SER A 238 -0.84 -11.21 -34.62
N GLU A 239 -1.72 -10.99 -35.60
CA GLU A 239 -2.16 -9.66 -36.02
C GLU A 239 -2.95 -8.94 -34.92
N ILE A 240 -3.85 -9.64 -34.22
CA ILE A 240 -4.56 -9.08 -33.06
C ILE A 240 -3.58 -8.72 -31.94
N VAL A 241 -2.59 -9.58 -31.67
CA VAL A 241 -1.57 -9.31 -30.66
C VAL A 241 -0.76 -8.07 -31.06
N GLU A 242 -0.30 -7.97 -32.30
CA GLU A 242 0.43 -6.80 -32.79
C GLU A 242 -0.41 -5.52 -32.75
N TRP A 243 -1.70 -5.60 -33.09
CA TRP A 243 -2.62 -4.48 -32.99
C TRP A 243 -2.83 -4.03 -31.54
N VAL A 244 -3.02 -4.97 -30.60
CA VAL A 244 -3.15 -4.67 -29.17
C VAL A 244 -1.85 -4.08 -28.62
N GLU A 245 -0.69 -4.66 -28.96
CA GLU A 245 0.62 -4.14 -28.56
C GLU A 245 0.86 -2.74 -29.11
N GLY A 246 0.48 -2.49 -30.37
CA GLY A 246 0.55 -1.17 -30.99
C GLY A 246 -0.37 -0.15 -30.32
N GLU A 247 -1.58 -0.56 -29.93
CA GLU A 247 -2.52 0.32 -29.23
C GLU A 247 -2.09 0.60 -27.79
N LEU A 248 -1.54 -0.41 -27.09
CA LEU A 248 -0.95 -0.25 -25.76
C LEU A 248 0.29 0.65 -25.78
N ALA A 249 1.12 0.57 -26.83
CA ALA A 249 2.28 1.44 -27.00
C ALA A 249 1.85 2.91 -27.14
N LYS A 250 0.80 3.21 -27.92
CA LYS A 250 0.24 4.57 -28.04
C LYS A 250 -0.33 5.10 -26.72
N MET A 251 -0.96 4.22 -25.91
CA MET A 251 -1.46 4.61 -24.59
C MET A 251 -0.33 4.96 -23.61
N ASN A 252 0.84 4.35 -23.73
CA ASN A 252 1.98 4.64 -22.86
C ASN A 252 2.58 6.03 -23.13
N GLU A 253 2.61 6.47 -24.39
CA GLU A 253 3.08 7.82 -24.78
C GLU A 253 2.16 8.94 -24.27
N GLU A 254 0.86 8.68 -24.08
CA GLU A 254 -0.09 9.65 -23.51
C GLU A 254 -0.06 9.68 -21.96
N SER A 255 0.56 8.67 -21.32
CA SER A 255 0.66 8.54 -19.86
C SER A 255 1.87 9.26 -19.24
N GLU A 256 2.91 9.58 -20.02
CA GLU A 256 4.08 10.35 -19.55
C GLU A 256 3.72 11.78 -19.08
N PHE A 257 2.51 12.26 -19.37
CA PHE A 257 2.04 13.58 -18.96
C PHE A 257 1.45 13.64 -17.53
N LEU A 258 1.36 12.52 -16.81
CA LEU A 258 0.58 12.43 -15.56
C LEU A 258 1.32 11.90 -14.32
N GLU A 259 2.58 11.46 -14.45
CA GLU A 259 3.36 10.92 -13.34
C GLU A 259 4.54 11.84 -12.93
N ASP A 260 4.26 13.08 -12.50
CA ASP A 260 5.16 13.67 -11.51
C ASP A 260 4.51 14.85 -10.75
N ALA A 261 4.10 14.58 -9.51
CA ALA A 261 4.00 15.59 -8.45
C ALA A 261 3.63 14.92 -7.13
N SER A 262 4.63 14.49 -6.37
CA SER A 262 4.52 14.37 -4.92
C SER A 262 5.64 15.17 -4.26
N PRO A 263 5.31 16.12 -3.38
CA PRO A 263 6.22 16.52 -2.33
C PRO A 263 5.64 16.16 -0.96
N ILE A 264 6.21 15.13 -0.37
CA ILE A 264 6.22 14.92 1.08
C ILE A 264 7.24 15.91 1.67
N LYS A 265 6.80 16.81 2.56
CA LYS A 265 7.60 17.25 3.72
C LYS A 265 6.72 18.00 4.74
N GLY A 266 6.83 17.56 5.99
CA GLY A 266 5.97 17.99 7.09
C GLY A 266 6.36 19.30 7.76
N THR A 267 5.57 19.68 8.76
CA THR A 267 6.02 20.55 9.86
C THR A 267 5.21 20.22 11.11
N THR A 268 5.93 19.78 12.12
CA THR A 268 5.53 19.63 13.52
C THR A 268 5.41 21.00 14.20
N ALA A 269 4.55 21.05 15.21
CA ALA A 269 4.55 21.95 16.38
C ALA A 269 3.28 22.81 16.52
N ASN A 270 2.76 22.79 17.75
CA ASN A 270 1.83 23.73 18.39
C ASN A 270 0.35 23.31 18.47
N THR A 271 0.05 22.29 19.27
CA THR A 271 -1.27 22.16 19.95
C THR A 271 -1.21 21.18 21.13
N THR A 272 -0.44 21.49 22.17
CA THR A 272 -0.52 20.75 23.45
C THR A 272 -0.32 21.71 24.62
N THR A 273 -1.40 22.35 25.06
CA THR A 273 -1.40 23.10 26.32
C THR A 273 -2.73 23.07 27.06
N THR A 274 -3.80 22.55 26.45
CA THR A 274 -5.12 22.43 27.09
C THR A 274 -5.55 20.99 27.39
N GLN A 275 -4.89 19.98 26.81
CA GLN A 275 -5.14 18.55 27.08
C GLN A 275 -4.41 18.00 28.32
N THR A 276 -3.50 18.78 28.92
CA THR A 276 -2.65 18.29 30.03
C THR A 276 -3.41 18.15 31.35
N ALA A 277 -4.38 19.02 31.64
CA ALA A 277 -5.11 18.98 32.92
C ALA A 277 -6.09 17.79 33.02
N LEU A 278 -6.81 17.48 31.93
CA LEU A 278 -7.72 16.32 31.89
C LEU A 278 -6.94 15.00 31.87
N SER A 279 -5.78 14.97 31.20
CA SER A 279 -4.91 13.79 31.20
C SER A 279 -4.17 13.57 32.52
N GLU A 280 -3.87 14.61 33.29
CA GLU A 280 -3.30 14.45 34.63
C GLU A 280 -4.25 13.75 35.61
N ASP A 281 -5.54 14.06 35.56
CA ASP A 281 -6.53 13.41 36.43
C ASP A 281 -6.78 11.95 36.02
N ASP A 282 -6.83 11.65 34.72
CA ASP A 282 -6.90 10.27 34.21
C ASP A 282 -5.63 9.46 34.55
N MET A 283 -4.45 10.09 34.49
CA MET A 283 -3.19 9.46 34.90
C MET A 283 -3.16 9.20 36.40
N ARG A 284 -3.63 10.14 37.24
CA ARG A 284 -3.74 9.95 38.69
C ARG A 284 -4.73 8.84 39.04
N GLN A 285 -5.88 8.79 38.38
CA GLN A 285 -6.86 7.72 38.58
C GLN A 285 -6.28 6.37 38.19
N SER A 286 -5.62 6.29 37.03
CA SER A 286 -4.94 5.07 36.55
C SER A 286 -3.83 4.62 37.50
N TYR A 287 -3.06 5.56 38.04
CA TYR A 287 -1.99 5.29 39.02
C TYR A 287 -2.54 4.82 40.37
N ASN A 288 -3.67 5.39 40.82
CA ASN A 288 -4.37 4.96 42.03
C ASN A 288 -4.94 3.55 41.88
N GLN A 289 -5.51 3.22 40.72
CA GLN A 289 -5.96 1.85 40.42
C GLN A 289 -4.79 0.87 40.42
N TYR A 290 -3.68 1.23 39.77
CA TYR A 290 -2.47 0.41 39.77
C TYR A 290 -1.92 0.13 41.18
N THR A 291 -1.82 1.17 42.02
CA THR A 291 -1.32 1.03 43.40
C THR A 291 -2.27 0.21 44.28
N ALA A 292 -3.59 0.38 44.12
CA ALA A 292 -4.59 -0.44 44.82
C ALA A 292 -4.51 -1.92 44.41
N CYS A 293 -4.42 -2.21 43.11
CA CYS A 293 -4.24 -3.58 42.60
C CYS A 293 -2.94 -4.21 43.12
N ARG A 294 -1.86 -3.43 43.18
CA ARG A 294 -0.57 -3.90 43.70
C ARG A 294 -0.61 -4.17 45.20
N ALA A 295 -1.29 -3.33 45.99
CA ALA A 295 -1.51 -3.57 47.41
C ALA A 295 -2.32 -4.85 47.64
N ALA A 296 -3.42 -5.03 46.90
CA ALA A 296 -4.24 -6.24 46.96
C ALA A 296 -3.45 -7.51 46.58
N LEU A 297 -2.56 -7.43 45.59
CA LEU A 297 -1.71 -8.55 45.19
C LEU A 297 -0.67 -8.89 46.28
N VAL A 298 -0.10 -7.88 46.94
CA VAL A 298 0.82 -8.07 48.08
C VAL A 298 0.10 -8.71 49.27
N GLU A 299 -1.14 -8.30 49.56
CA GLU A 299 -1.97 -8.94 50.59
C GLU A 299 -2.31 -10.39 50.22
N ALA A 300 -2.73 -10.65 48.98
CA ALA A 300 -3.00 -12.00 48.50
C ALA A 300 -1.75 -12.89 48.55
N HIS A 301 -0.58 -12.35 48.19
CA HIS A 301 0.69 -13.05 48.32
C HIS A 301 1.07 -13.25 49.80
N GLY A 302 0.76 -12.30 50.68
CA GLY A 302 0.94 -12.44 52.13
C GLY A 302 0.10 -13.59 52.70
N LEU A 303 -1.14 -13.76 52.24
CA LEU A 303 -2.01 -14.88 52.63
C LEU A 303 -1.50 -16.22 52.10
N ILE A 304 -0.89 -16.26 50.92
CA ILE A 304 -0.29 -17.48 50.34
C ILE A 304 1.06 -17.80 51.01
N ALA A 305 1.82 -16.77 51.41
CA ALA A 305 3.13 -16.89 52.05
C ALA A 305 3.06 -17.10 53.57
N GLN A 306 1.88 -16.98 54.19
CA GLN A 306 1.65 -17.38 55.58
C GLN A 306 1.40 -18.89 55.63
N PRO A 307 2.36 -19.72 56.05
CA PRO A 307 2.10 -21.13 56.25
C PRO A 307 1.10 -21.22 57.42
N ALA A 308 0.01 -21.94 57.22
CA ALA A 308 -0.97 -22.24 58.26
C ALA A 308 -0.24 -22.62 59.56
N ALA A 309 -0.23 -21.69 60.52
CA ALA A 309 0.22 -21.94 61.87
C ALA A 309 -0.65 -23.07 62.41
N ARG A 310 -0.01 -24.23 62.52
CA ARG A 310 -0.56 -25.49 62.96
C ARG A 310 -1.16 -25.30 64.35
N ASN A 311 -2.48 -25.19 64.40
CA ASN A 311 -3.25 -25.33 65.64
C ASN A 311 -3.08 -26.77 66.16
N SER A 312 -2.02 -27.03 66.92
CA SER A 312 -1.96 -28.16 67.86
C SER A 312 -1.93 -27.61 69.28
N LYS A 313 -3.12 -27.38 69.82
CA LYS A 313 -3.33 -27.26 71.26
C LYS A 313 -3.11 -28.62 71.91
N THR A 314 -1.89 -28.89 72.38
CA THR A 314 -1.63 -29.83 73.48
C THR A 314 -0.28 -29.50 74.11
N SER A 315 -0.30 -28.81 75.25
CA SER A 315 0.50 -29.15 76.44
C SER A 315 0.22 -28.11 77.52
N ASN A 316 -0.29 -28.60 78.65
CA ASN A 316 0.14 -28.11 79.95
C ASN A 316 1.68 -28.11 79.93
N ASP A 317 2.32 -27.00 80.26
CA ASP A 317 2.97 -26.94 81.57
C ASP A 317 3.43 -25.52 81.90
N ALA A 318 3.32 -25.24 83.19
CA ALA A 318 3.75 -24.02 83.83
C ALA A 318 5.28 -23.99 84.01
N SER A 319 5.77 -22.78 84.32
CA SER A 319 7.13 -22.49 84.84
C SER A 319 8.23 -22.52 83.77
N GLY A 320 9.09 -21.52 83.63
CA GLY A 320 9.43 -20.38 84.45
C GLY A 320 10.82 -19.90 84.02
N ASN A 321 11.06 -18.59 84.17
CA ASN A 321 12.38 -17.94 84.27
C ASN A 321 13.21 -17.69 82.98
N LYS A 322 13.13 -16.43 82.53
CA LYS A 322 14.22 -15.43 82.32
C LYS A 322 15.61 -15.76 82.94
N PRO A 323 16.71 -15.02 82.62
CA PRO A 323 17.02 -14.16 81.44
C PRO A 323 18.51 -14.24 80.94
N ASP A 324 18.79 -13.55 79.83
CA ASP A 324 20.00 -12.78 79.43
C ASP A 324 21.43 -13.19 79.87
N LEU A 325 22.32 -13.39 78.88
CA LEU A 325 23.53 -12.57 78.56
C LEU A 325 24.56 -13.35 77.70
N VAL A 326 24.88 -12.75 76.52
CA VAL A 326 26.18 -12.62 75.82
C VAL A 326 27.07 -13.87 75.63
N ASP A 327 27.36 -14.24 74.37
CA ASP A 327 28.67 -14.01 73.69
C ASP A 327 28.75 -14.80 72.37
N SER A 328 29.66 -14.34 71.49
CA SER A 328 30.34 -15.07 70.43
C SER A 328 29.82 -14.98 68.98
N LYS A 329 30.56 -14.18 68.21
CA LYS A 329 31.06 -14.38 66.82
C LYS A 329 30.08 -14.71 65.70
N ASP A 330 30.15 -13.88 64.66
CA ASP A 330 29.70 -14.17 63.28
C ASP A 330 30.10 -15.58 62.80
N PRO A 331 29.30 -16.16 61.88
CA PRO A 331 29.72 -16.03 60.49
C PRO A 331 28.58 -15.65 59.54
N LEU A 332 28.99 -14.98 58.46
CA LEU A 332 28.30 -14.96 57.17
C LEU A 332 27.76 -16.36 56.78
N ALA A 333 26.76 -16.36 55.90
CA ALA A 333 26.27 -17.49 55.09
C ALA A 333 25.11 -18.33 55.68
N SER A 334 23.89 -17.78 55.60
CA SER A 334 22.71 -18.62 55.38
C SER A 334 22.63 -18.99 53.90
N GLU A 335 23.53 -19.86 53.44
CA GLU A 335 23.42 -20.54 52.15
C GLU A 335 22.26 -21.54 52.21
N LYS A 336 21.04 -21.07 51.93
CA LYS A 336 19.97 -21.98 51.49
C LYS A 336 20.41 -22.54 50.14
N PRO A 337 20.54 -23.87 50.00
CA PRO A 337 21.14 -24.43 48.81
C PRO A 337 20.22 -24.17 47.60
N ILE A 338 20.81 -23.75 46.49
CA ILE A 338 20.17 -23.55 45.17
C ILE A 338 19.28 -24.74 44.77
N THR A 339 19.51 -25.91 45.36
CA THR A 339 18.72 -27.14 45.18
C THR A 339 17.25 -27.02 45.56
N ASP A 340 16.89 -26.14 46.50
CA ASP A 340 15.48 -25.92 46.89
C ASP A 340 14.67 -25.17 45.82
N ILE A 341 15.35 -24.50 44.88
CA ILE A 341 14.73 -23.70 43.82
C ILE A 341 14.56 -24.52 42.52
N LEU A 342 15.34 -25.60 42.36
CA LEU A 342 15.30 -26.50 41.19
C LEU A 342 13.89 -27.06 40.87
N PRO A 343 13.06 -27.50 41.83
CA PRO A 343 11.72 -27.99 41.50
C PRO A 343 10.76 -26.87 41.04
N HIS A 344 11.04 -25.61 41.36
CA HIS A 344 10.23 -24.45 40.96
C HIS A 344 10.66 -23.84 39.63
N LEU A 345 11.85 -24.19 39.13
CA LEU A 345 12.43 -23.70 37.88
C LEU A 345 11.55 -23.96 36.63
N PRO A 346 10.89 -25.13 36.49
CA PRO A 346 9.94 -25.35 35.39
C PRO A 346 8.72 -24.43 35.47
N CYS A 347 8.25 -24.10 36.67
CA CYS A 347 7.14 -23.17 36.87
C CYS A 347 7.55 -21.75 36.49
N LEU A 348 8.74 -21.31 36.93
CA LEU A 348 9.34 -20.02 36.58
C LEU A 348 9.61 -19.87 35.07
N ALA A 349 10.10 -20.93 34.42
CA ALA A 349 10.29 -20.94 32.97
C ALA A 349 8.96 -20.81 32.22
N ARG A 350 7.90 -21.49 32.71
CA ARG A 350 6.55 -21.37 32.16
C ARG A 350 5.97 -19.97 32.37
N THR A 351 6.15 -19.36 33.54
CA THR A 351 5.68 -17.99 33.78
C THR A 351 6.42 -16.98 32.91
N ALA A 352 7.74 -17.12 32.74
CA ALA A 352 8.51 -16.27 31.82
C ALA A 352 8.07 -16.45 30.35
N GLY A 353 7.75 -17.68 29.94
CA GLY A 353 7.17 -17.96 28.63
C GLY A 353 5.80 -17.30 28.42
N ASN A 354 4.93 -17.40 29.42
CA ASN A 354 3.61 -16.77 29.41
C ASN A 354 3.72 -15.24 29.38
N GLU A 355 4.63 -14.65 30.16
CA GLU A 355 4.89 -13.21 30.16
C GLU A 355 5.34 -12.73 28.78
N ARG A 356 6.27 -13.46 28.15
CA ARG A 356 6.72 -13.14 26.79
C ARG A 356 5.59 -13.26 25.76
N SER A 357 4.74 -14.27 25.86
CA SER A 357 3.57 -14.44 25.01
C SER A 357 2.56 -13.30 25.18
N LEU A 358 2.32 -12.88 26.42
CA LEU A 358 1.38 -11.80 26.74
C LEU A 358 1.91 -10.45 26.26
N LEU A 359 3.22 -10.19 26.40
CA LEU A 359 3.87 -9.02 25.82
C LEU A 359 3.76 -9.02 24.30
N GLN A 360 3.98 -10.16 23.64
CA GLN A 360 3.83 -10.26 22.19
C GLN A 360 2.38 -9.98 21.76
N GLN A 361 1.39 -10.52 22.48
CA GLN A 361 -0.02 -10.23 22.22
C GLN A 361 -0.34 -8.75 22.43
N THR A 362 0.20 -8.13 23.49
CA THR A 362 -0.03 -6.70 23.78
C THR A 362 0.54 -5.83 22.66
N VAL A 363 1.76 -6.10 22.20
CA VAL A 363 2.38 -5.39 21.08
C VAL A 363 1.60 -5.58 19.80
N TYR A 364 1.12 -6.80 19.53
CA TYR A 364 0.27 -7.08 18.37
C TYR A 364 -1.03 -6.28 18.41
N MET A 365 -1.74 -6.28 19.54
CA MET A 365 -2.99 -5.53 19.69
C MET A 365 -2.76 -4.03 19.60
N GLN A 366 -1.64 -3.52 20.14
CA GLN A 366 -1.28 -2.11 20.01
C GLN A 366 -1.01 -1.72 18.56
N ALA A 367 -0.30 -2.56 17.80
CA ALA A 367 -0.08 -2.36 16.37
C ALA A 367 -1.40 -2.41 15.58
N GLN A 368 -2.31 -3.31 15.96
CA GLN A 368 -3.64 -3.40 15.34
C GLN A 368 -4.49 -2.16 15.64
N ILE A 369 -4.45 -1.64 16.87
CA ILE A 369 -5.15 -0.40 17.26
C ILE A 369 -4.55 0.80 16.54
N SER A 370 -3.23 0.89 16.39
CA SER A 370 -2.61 1.98 15.64
C SER A 370 -2.99 1.93 14.16
N SER A 371 -2.98 0.73 13.55
CA SER A 371 -3.44 0.54 12.16
C SER A 371 -4.90 0.97 11.99
N ALA A 372 -5.79 0.51 12.87
CA ALA A 372 -7.20 0.89 12.83
C ALA A 372 -7.40 2.40 13.04
N ASN A 373 -6.62 3.03 13.92
CA ASN A 373 -6.65 4.48 14.10
C ASN A 373 -6.19 5.22 12.85
N GLU A 374 -5.13 4.75 12.18
CA GLU A 374 -4.66 5.32 10.91
C GLU A 374 -5.75 5.20 9.84
N GLU A 375 -6.37 4.02 9.68
CA GLU A 375 -7.49 3.78 8.77
C GLU A 375 -8.69 4.70 9.06
N ILE A 376 -9.06 4.87 10.33
CA ILE A 376 -10.12 5.80 10.74
C ILE A 376 -9.73 7.24 10.39
N THR A 377 -8.49 7.65 10.65
CA THR A 377 -8.06 9.01 10.31
C THR A 377 -8.04 9.26 8.81
N ASP A 378 -7.68 8.26 8.00
CA ASP A 378 -7.70 8.34 6.55
C ASP A 378 -9.13 8.35 6.00
N ALA A 379 -10.03 7.54 6.58
CA ALA A 379 -11.45 7.57 6.26
C ALA A 379 -12.07 8.93 6.61
N LEU A 380 -11.76 9.50 7.78
CA LEU A 380 -12.22 10.83 8.19
C LEU A 380 -11.65 11.93 7.28
N LEU A 381 -10.38 11.82 6.87
CA LEU A 381 -9.79 12.73 5.89
C LEU A 381 -10.50 12.66 4.55
N ARG A 382 -10.78 11.44 4.07
CA ARG A 382 -11.51 11.20 2.84
C ARG A 382 -12.92 11.79 2.92
N LEU A 383 -13.67 11.51 3.98
CA LEU A 383 -15.00 12.09 4.24
C LEU A 383 -14.96 13.63 4.31
N SER A 384 -13.93 14.21 4.96
CA SER A 384 -13.74 15.66 4.99
C SER A 384 -13.41 16.23 3.61
N GLY A 385 -12.71 15.46 2.77
CA GLY A 385 -12.40 15.82 1.40
C GLY A 385 -13.61 15.72 0.47
N GLU A 386 -14.49 14.76 0.71
CA GLU A 386 -15.73 14.55 -0.07
C GLU A 386 -16.85 15.52 0.35
N SER A 387 -16.89 15.93 1.62
CA SER A 387 -17.89 16.87 2.12
C SER A 387 -17.71 18.28 1.55
N HIS A 388 -18.79 18.88 1.07
CA HIS A 388 -18.86 20.30 0.70
C HIS A 388 -19.15 21.24 1.87
N LEU A 389 -19.48 20.69 3.05
CA LEU A 389 -19.82 21.46 4.24
C LEU A 389 -18.64 21.63 5.19
N LEU A 390 -17.59 20.84 5.02
CA LEU A 390 -16.42 20.82 5.90
C LEU A 390 -15.21 21.50 5.21
N PRO A 391 -14.43 22.31 5.94
CA PRO A 391 -13.16 22.83 5.47
C PRO A 391 -12.19 21.68 5.18
N SER A 392 -11.65 21.67 3.97
CA SER A 392 -10.75 20.62 3.49
C SER A 392 -9.52 20.49 4.39
N GLY A 393 -9.26 19.27 4.88
CA GLY A 393 -8.06 18.96 5.67
C GLY A 393 -8.19 19.12 7.18
N SER A 394 -9.39 19.45 7.71
CA SER A 394 -9.59 19.48 9.17
C SER A 394 -9.80 18.06 9.72
N LYS A 395 -8.82 17.55 10.47
CA LYS A 395 -8.90 16.26 11.19
C LYS A 395 -9.64 16.34 12.53
N GLY A 396 -9.94 17.55 12.99
CA GLY A 396 -10.51 17.78 14.32
C GLY A 396 -12.02 17.62 14.32
N VAL A 397 -12.52 16.66 15.10
CA VAL A 397 -13.97 16.46 15.37
C VAL A 397 -14.61 17.75 15.91
N GLU A 398 -13.86 18.55 16.67
CA GLU A 398 -14.32 19.86 17.16
C GLU A 398 -14.55 20.88 16.03
N ALA A 399 -13.71 20.84 14.98
CA ALA A 399 -13.88 21.72 13.82
C ALA A 399 -15.16 21.35 13.07
N TRP A 400 -15.44 20.04 12.93
CA TRP A 400 -16.66 19.53 12.31
C TRP A 400 -17.91 19.95 13.08
N GLY A 401 -17.86 19.88 14.41
CA GLY A 401 -18.95 20.34 15.28
C GLY A 401 -19.26 21.82 15.12
N LYS A 402 -18.24 22.68 14.99
CA LYS A 402 -18.43 24.12 14.77
C LYS A 402 -19.06 24.40 13.40
N THR A 403 -18.55 23.77 12.35
CA THR A 403 -19.08 23.95 10.99
C THR A 403 -20.49 23.37 10.84
N ALA A 404 -20.81 22.28 11.54
CA ALA A 404 -22.18 21.75 11.60
C ALA A 404 -23.13 22.78 12.25
N ALA A 405 -22.73 23.35 13.39
CA ALA A 405 -23.54 24.39 14.05
C ALA A 405 -23.70 25.66 13.19
N GLU A 406 -22.65 26.08 12.49
CA GLU A 406 -22.70 27.24 11.58
C GLU A 406 -23.60 27.00 10.37
N THR A 407 -23.52 25.81 9.75
CA THR A 407 -24.36 25.44 8.61
C THR A 407 -25.83 25.26 9.02
N GLU A 408 -26.08 24.70 10.20
CA GLU A 408 -27.43 24.63 10.79
C GLU A 408 -28.00 26.03 11.02
N ALA A 409 -27.24 26.94 11.63
CA ALA A 409 -27.68 28.33 11.83
C ALA A 409 -27.92 29.07 10.50
N ASN A 410 -27.12 28.79 9.47
CA ASN A 410 -27.29 29.37 8.14
C ASN A 410 -28.56 28.83 7.44
N THR A 411 -28.78 27.52 7.47
CA THR A 411 -29.99 26.92 6.88
C THR A 411 -31.25 27.39 7.61
N GLU A 412 -31.21 27.50 8.94
CA GLU A 412 -32.33 28.04 9.72
C GLU A 412 -32.65 29.49 9.31
N ARG A 413 -31.63 30.34 9.10
CA ARG A 413 -31.84 31.72 8.60
C ARG A 413 -32.44 31.76 7.20
N VAL A 414 -31.93 30.95 6.27
CA VAL A 414 -32.45 30.89 4.90
C VAL A 414 -33.90 30.41 4.88
N VAL A 415 -34.22 29.35 5.62
CA VAL A 415 -35.59 28.82 5.73
C VAL A 415 -36.54 29.85 6.34
N LYS A 416 -36.12 30.55 7.40
CA LYS A 416 -36.91 31.65 7.98
C LYS A 416 -37.13 32.79 6.99
N GLY A 417 -36.11 33.16 6.20
CA GLY A 417 -36.21 34.15 5.14
C GLY A 417 -37.23 33.76 4.07
N ASN A 418 -37.10 32.56 3.52
CA ASN A 418 -38.02 32.04 2.49
C ASN A 418 -39.46 31.93 3.01
N LEU A 419 -39.66 31.57 4.29
CA LEU A 419 -40.98 31.56 4.91
C LEU A 419 -41.58 32.96 5.04
N GLN A 420 -40.77 33.97 5.35
CA GLN A 420 -41.24 35.36 5.40
C GLN A 420 -41.59 35.89 4.01
N GLU A 421 -40.76 35.60 3.01
CA GLU A 421 -41.00 35.95 1.62
C GLU A 421 -42.29 35.31 1.10
N SER A 422 -42.46 33.99 1.30
CA SER A 422 -43.68 33.28 0.95
C SER A 422 -44.92 33.85 1.66
N ARG A 423 -44.80 34.24 2.94
CA ARG A 423 -45.90 34.92 3.65
C ARG A 423 -46.23 36.28 3.02
N HIS A 424 -45.22 37.02 2.57
CA HIS A 424 -45.45 38.28 1.90
C HIS A 424 -46.13 38.08 0.55
N GLU A 425 -45.72 37.10 -0.24
CA GLU A 425 -46.36 36.72 -1.51
C GLU A 425 -47.80 36.26 -1.32
N VAL A 426 -48.07 35.43 -0.31
CA VAL A 426 -49.45 35.03 0.00
C VAL A 426 -50.28 36.23 0.42
N SER A 427 -49.71 37.15 1.20
CA SER A 427 -50.40 38.39 1.58
C SER A 427 -50.69 39.27 0.35
N THR A 428 -49.75 39.42 -0.59
CA THR A 428 -49.97 40.22 -1.81
C THR A 428 -51.02 39.58 -2.70
N ILE A 429 -50.97 38.26 -2.91
CA ILE A 429 -52.01 37.51 -3.63
C ILE A 429 -53.38 37.72 -2.96
N ASN A 430 -53.45 37.64 -1.63
CA ASN A 430 -54.71 37.85 -0.91
C ASN A 430 -55.26 39.26 -1.14
N THR A 431 -54.41 40.29 -1.12
CA THR A 431 -54.84 41.67 -1.43
C THR A 431 -55.33 41.83 -2.88
N ILE A 432 -54.73 41.12 -3.84
CA ILE A 432 -55.18 41.12 -5.24
C ILE A 432 -56.55 40.44 -5.36
N VAL A 433 -56.74 39.31 -4.68
CA VAL A 433 -58.03 38.59 -4.63
C VAL A 433 -59.11 39.47 -4.02
N ASP A 434 -58.81 40.16 -2.91
CA ASP A 434 -59.74 41.09 -2.27
C ASP A 434 -60.13 42.23 -3.22
N LEU A 435 -59.16 42.84 -3.92
CA LEU A 435 -59.42 43.88 -4.94
C LEU A 435 -60.30 43.37 -6.08
N CYS A 436 -60.01 42.18 -6.63
CA CYS A 436 -60.82 41.54 -7.66
C CYS A 436 -62.26 41.26 -7.15
N SER A 437 -62.40 40.85 -5.88
CA SER A 437 -63.71 40.62 -5.27
C SER A 437 -64.52 41.92 -5.12
N LEU A 438 -63.86 43.03 -4.78
CA LEU A 438 -64.48 44.35 -4.68
C LEU A 438 -64.91 44.84 -6.07
N GLN A 439 -64.07 44.67 -7.09
CA GLN A 439 -64.42 45.01 -8.47
C GLN A 439 -65.62 44.19 -8.96
N SER A 440 -65.66 42.89 -8.67
CA SER A 440 -66.81 42.04 -8.99
C SER A 440 -68.09 42.52 -8.29
N LYS A 441 -68.02 42.89 -7.00
CA LYS A 441 -69.17 43.44 -6.26
C LYS A 441 -69.67 44.76 -6.87
N VAL A 442 -68.76 45.66 -7.25
CA VAL A 442 -69.12 46.93 -7.91
C VAL A 442 -69.83 46.66 -9.25
N LEU A 443 -69.27 45.76 -10.07
CA LEU A 443 -69.87 45.35 -11.34
C LEU A 443 -71.25 44.68 -11.18
N SER A 444 -71.50 43.99 -10.07
CA SER A 444 -72.82 43.40 -9.78
C SER A 444 -73.85 44.40 -9.22
N SER A 445 -73.43 45.60 -8.84
CA SER A 445 -74.30 46.65 -8.27
C SER A 445 -74.72 47.73 -9.29
N MET A 446 -74.07 47.76 -10.46
CA MET A 446 -74.51 48.50 -11.63
C MET A 446 -75.41 47.61 -12.48
#